data_AF-A0A257T1J4-F1
#
_entry.id   AF-A0A257T1J4-F1
#
_cell.length_a   1.000
_cell.length_b   1.000
_cell.length_c   1.000
_cell.angle_alpha   90.00
_cell.angle_beta   90.00
_cell.angle_gamma   90.00
#
_symmetry.space_group_name_H-M   'P 1'
#
loop_
_entity.id
_entity.type
_entity.pdbx_description
1 polymer ?
#
loop_
_entity_poly.entity_id
_entity_poly.type
_entity_poly.pdbx_seq_one_letter_code
_entity_poly.pdbx_strand_id
1 'polypeptide(L)'
;FPRRLREALQSVLFAGSADKLGDELKYLSESDGARSHAGYALLRIIIWAIPILGFLGTVIGITMAIASLNPQALEDSLPTVTGGLGVAFDTTALALGLSMVLMFTQFFVDRIEGRLLAAVDGRAADELAGRFEQLGSGDDPQVAAMRRLAETMIRASEKLVERQTELWQRSIDAAAARWNEMSTSAGRQLESSLAGALSQSLVVHAEKLAASAEATTEQNRRNWGRLQQTLADSSQAMKAQQTELARQTEILLRVVEATGHVAKLEEQLNSNLAALAGAQHFEETLLNLAGTVNLLNARLGHVAAPQVGLTHNSTVGKAA
;
A
#
# COMPACT_ATOMS: atom_id res chain seq x y z
N PHE A 1 5.00 -44.37 -59.88
CA PHE A 1 3.87 -43.86 -59.06
C PHE A 1 4.04 -44.13 -57.55
N PRO A 2 3.84 -45.35 -56.98
CA PRO A 2 3.77 -45.52 -55.52
C PRO A 2 5.09 -45.22 -54.77
N ARG A 3 6.26 -45.45 -55.38
CA ARG A 3 7.56 -45.11 -54.79
C ARG A 3 7.69 -43.59 -54.57
N ARG A 4 7.37 -42.80 -55.60
CA ARG A 4 7.51 -41.35 -55.59
C ARG A 4 6.58 -40.64 -54.62
N LEU A 5 5.32 -41.09 -54.51
CA LEU A 5 4.41 -40.59 -53.47
C LEU A 5 4.97 -40.86 -52.08
N ARG A 6 5.56 -42.05 -51.84
CA ARG A 6 6.21 -42.37 -50.57
C ARG A 6 7.43 -41.48 -50.30
N GLU A 7 8.30 -41.28 -51.29
CA GLU A 7 9.50 -40.44 -51.18
C GLU A 7 9.12 -38.97 -50.88
N ALA A 8 8.14 -38.42 -51.61
CA ALA A 8 7.61 -37.07 -51.37
C ALA A 8 6.95 -36.93 -49.98
N LEU A 9 6.13 -37.90 -49.55
CA LEU A 9 5.52 -37.91 -48.21
C LEU A 9 6.57 -38.04 -47.09
N GLN A 10 7.63 -38.83 -47.29
CA GLN A 10 8.74 -38.94 -46.35
C GLN A 10 9.52 -37.61 -46.23
N SER A 11 9.70 -36.88 -47.34
CA SER A 11 10.31 -35.55 -47.33
C SER A 11 9.48 -34.56 -46.51
N VAL A 12 8.15 -34.51 -46.70
CA VAL A 12 7.24 -33.66 -45.88
C VAL A 12 7.25 -34.07 -44.41
N LEU A 13 7.22 -35.36 -44.10
CA LEU A 13 7.28 -35.87 -42.72
C LEU A 13 8.59 -35.52 -42.01
N PHE A 14 9.72 -35.52 -42.73
CA PHE A 14 11.03 -35.16 -42.16
C PHE A 14 11.22 -33.64 -42.04
N ALA A 15 10.75 -32.86 -43.03
CA ALA A 15 10.86 -31.42 -43.04
C ALA A 15 9.86 -30.71 -42.12
N GLY A 16 8.73 -31.35 -41.79
CA GLY A 16 7.64 -30.76 -41.01
C GLY A 16 6.87 -29.65 -41.72
N SER A 17 7.14 -29.42 -43.01
CA SER A 17 6.45 -28.45 -43.87
C SER A 17 6.41 -28.93 -45.32
N ALA A 18 5.40 -28.49 -46.07
CA ALA A 18 5.24 -28.75 -47.50
C ALA A 18 5.82 -27.64 -48.40
N ASP A 19 6.51 -26.64 -47.86
CA ASP A 19 7.02 -25.49 -48.64
C ASP A 19 7.98 -25.91 -49.76
N LYS A 20 8.78 -26.97 -49.54
CA LYS A 20 9.76 -27.51 -50.50
C LYS A 20 9.21 -28.65 -51.37
N LEU A 21 7.93 -28.99 -51.24
CA LEU A 21 7.34 -30.15 -51.90
C LEU A 21 7.36 -30.04 -53.43
N GLY A 22 7.23 -28.83 -53.98
CA GLY A 22 7.33 -28.58 -55.42
C GLY A 22 8.72 -28.89 -55.98
N ASP A 23 9.77 -28.39 -55.31
CA ASP A 23 11.16 -28.64 -55.69
C ASP A 23 11.51 -30.13 -55.61
N GLU A 24 11.09 -30.80 -54.54
CA GLU A 24 11.32 -32.24 -54.35
C GLU A 24 10.62 -33.07 -55.45
N LEU A 25 9.36 -32.75 -55.78
CA LEU A 25 8.63 -33.45 -56.85
C LEU A 25 9.25 -33.25 -58.24
N LYS A 26 9.83 -32.07 -58.49
CA LYS A 26 10.60 -31.76 -59.69
C LYS A 26 11.92 -32.52 -59.73
N TYR A 27 12.69 -32.51 -58.64
CA TYR A 27 13.93 -33.28 -58.52
C TYR A 27 13.70 -34.78 -58.75
N LEU A 28 12.62 -35.33 -58.18
CA LEU A 28 12.21 -36.72 -58.42
C LEU A 28 11.79 -36.99 -59.88
N SER A 29 11.22 -35.99 -60.60
CA SER A 29 10.95 -36.11 -62.05
C SER A 29 12.24 -36.25 -62.84
N GLU A 30 13.15 -35.30 -62.64
CA GLU A 30 14.43 -35.22 -63.34
C GLU A 30 15.29 -36.48 -63.06
N SER A 31 15.25 -36.98 -61.82
CA SER A 31 15.91 -38.23 -61.41
C SER A 31 15.32 -39.48 -62.07
N ASP A 32 13.99 -39.62 -62.14
CA ASP A 32 13.35 -40.76 -62.80
C ASP A 32 13.56 -40.72 -64.33
N GLY A 33 13.50 -39.53 -64.96
CA GLY A 33 13.83 -39.34 -66.36
C GLY A 33 15.30 -39.68 -66.70
N ALA A 34 16.26 -39.20 -65.89
CA ALA A 34 17.67 -39.55 -66.05
C ALA A 34 17.91 -41.07 -65.90
N ARG A 35 17.23 -41.70 -64.93
CA ARG A 35 17.32 -43.15 -64.68
C ARG A 35 16.76 -43.98 -65.84
N SER A 36 15.64 -43.54 -66.43
CA SER A 36 15.08 -44.10 -67.66
C SER A 36 16.10 -44.05 -68.81
N HIS A 37 16.61 -42.86 -69.13
CA HIS A 37 17.60 -42.68 -70.20
C HIS A 37 18.89 -43.48 -70.00
N ALA A 38 19.34 -43.64 -68.74
CA ALA A 38 20.47 -44.49 -68.38
C ALA A 38 20.17 -45.99 -68.56
N GLY A 39 18.96 -46.45 -68.23
CA GLY A 39 18.52 -47.84 -68.41
C GLY A 39 18.63 -48.32 -69.86
N TYR A 40 18.32 -47.46 -70.82
CA TYR A 40 18.44 -47.77 -72.25
C TYR A 40 19.84 -47.52 -72.85
N ALA A 41 20.84 -47.10 -72.07
CA ALA A 41 22.18 -46.78 -72.60
C ALA A 41 22.83 -47.97 -73.32
N LEU A 42 22.76 -49.18 -72.75
CA LEU A 42 23.30 -50.39 -73.38
C LEU A 42 22.61 -50.72 -74.71
N LEU A 43 21.27 -50.63 -74.75
CA LEU A 43 20.50 -50.86 -75.98
C LEU A 43 20.90 -49.85 -77.07
N ARG A 44 21.06 -48.57 -76.69
CA ARG A 44 21.49 -47.49 -77.59
C ARG A 44 22.87 -47.75 -78.19
N ILE A 45 23.81 -48.26 -77.38
CA ILE A 45 25.16 -48.65 -77.83
C ILE A 45 25.07 -49.84 -78.81
N ILE A 46 24.24 -50.85 -78.54
CA ILE A 46 24.05 -52.00 -79.44
C ILE A 46 23.47 -51.54 -80.78
N ILE A 47 22.41 -50.72 -80.76
CA ILE A 47 21.78 -50.18 -81.98
C ILE A 47 22.79 -49.35 -82.80
N TRP A 48 23.61 -48.55 -82.14
CA TRP A 48 24.68 -47.78 -82.78
C TRP A 48 25.82 -48.65 -83.36
N ALA A 49 26.10 -49.80 -82.76
CA ALA A 49 27.15 -50.71 -83.21
C ALA A 49 26.74 -51.58 -84.41
N ILE A 50 25.44 -51.86 -84.61
CA ILE A 50 24.95 -52.75 -85.69
C ILE A 50 25.43 -52.29 -87.09
N PRO A 51 25.33 -51.01 -87.49
CA PRO A 51 25.86 -50.55 -88.79
C PRO A 51 27.37 -50.77 -88.95
N ILE A 52 28.15 -50.60 -87.88
CA ILE A 52 29.62 -50.78 -87.89
C ILE A 52 29.96 -52.27 -88.05
N LEU A 53 29.21 -53.16 -87.38
CA LEU A 53 29.35 -54.61 -87.52
C LEU A 53 28.91 -55.10 -88.91
N GLY A 54 27.86 -54.51 -89.49
CA GLY A 54 27.48 -54.74 -90.89
C GLY A 54 28.61 -54.38 -91.85
N PHE A 55 29.15 -53.15 -91.72
CA PHE A 55 30.28 -52.70 -92.53
C PHE A 55 31.52 -53.60 -92.38
N LEU A 56 31.84 -54.03 -91.16
CA LEU A 56 32.90 -55.02 -90.90
C LEU A 56 32.63 -56.35 -91.62
N GLY A 57 31.37 -56.80 -91.64
CA GLY A 57 30.91 -57.94 -92.43
C GLY A 57 31.18 -57.76 -93.93
N THR A 58 30.88 -56.58 -94.50
CA THR A 58 31.25 -56.31 -95.91
C THR A 58 32.76 -56.36 -96.14
N VAL A 59 33.57 -55.77 -95.27
CA VAL A 59 35.04 -55.77 -95.41
C VAL A 59 35.57 -57.21 -95.40
N ILE A 60 35.14 -58.03 -94.44
CA ILE A 60 35.54 -59.44 -94.34
C ILE A 60 35.08 -60.24 -95.57
N GLY A 61 33.83 -60.10 -95.99
CA GLY A 61 33.28 -60.81 -97.16
C GLY A 61 33.99 -60.44 -98.46
N ILE A 62 34.29 -59.16 -98.69
CA ILE A 62 35.08 -58.69 -99.83
C ILE A 62 36.53 -59.21 -99.76
N THR A 63 37.17 -59.19 -98.60
CA THR A 63 38.53 -59.73 -98.44
C THR A 63 38.60 -61.22 -98.74
N MET A 64 37.63 -62.02 -98.27
CA MET A 64 37.56 -63.45 -98.58
C MET A 64 37.27 -63.71 -100.06
N ALA A 65 36.37 -62.93 -100.68
CA ALA A 65 36.08 -63.03 -102.10
C ALA A 65 37.30 -62.70 -102.97
N ILE A 66 38.09 -61.68 -102.62
CA ILE A 66 39.34 -61.35 -103.33
C ILE A 66 40.40 -62.43 -103.12
N ALA A 67 40.51 -62.98 -101.91
CA ALA A 67 41.48 -64.04 -101.59
C ALA A 67 41.21 -65.37 -102.32
N SER A 68 39.99 -65.61 -102.82
CA SER A 68 39.63 -66.80 -103.60
C SER A 68 39.83 -66.67 -105.11
N LEU A 69 40.30 -65.52 -105.60
CA LEU A 69 40.65 -65.31 -107.01
C LEU A 69 41.91 -66.10 -107.38
N ASN A 70 41.79 -67.03 -108.33
CA ASN A 70 42.95 -67.66 -108.98
C ASN A 70 43.20 -66.96 -110.33
N PRO A 71 44.33 -66.24 -110.51
CA PRO A 71 44.64 -65.53 -111.76
C PRO A 71 44.73 -66.44 -113.01
N GLN A 72 44.94 -67.75 -112.81
CA GLN A 72 45.09 -68.73 -113.89
C GLN A 72 43.77 -69.43 -114.27
N ALA A 73 42.73 -69.30 -113.44
CA ALA A 73 41.41 -69.91 -113.61
C ALA A 73 40.31 -68.89 -113.29
N LEU A 74 40.32 -67.78 -114.03
CA LEU A 74 39.44 -66.64 -113.75
C LEU A 74 37.96 -66.98 -114.00
N GLU A 75 37.67 -67.73 -115.07
CA GLU A 75 36.31 -68.12 -115.47
C GLU A 75 35.64 -69.05 -114.43
N ASP A 76 36.43 -69.95 -113.81
CA ASP A 76 35.98 -70.84 -112.74
C ASP A 76 35.84 -70.15 -111.36
N SER A 77 36.60 -69.07 -111.11
CA SER A 77 36.60 -68.38 -109.81
C SER A 77 35.57 -67.24 -109.71
N LEU A 78 35.14 -66.67 -110.84
CA LEU A 78 34.12 -65.60 -110.88
C LEU A 78 32.82 -65.92 -110.13
N PRO A 79 32.19 -67.12 -110.24
CA PRO A 79 30.98 -67.43 -109.49
C PRO A 79 31.18 -67.40 -107.96
N THR A 80 32.33 -67.89 -107.49
CA THR A 80 32.70 -67.91 -106.07
C THR A 80 32.88 -66.51 -105.51
N VAL A 81 33.53 -65.62 -106.28
CA VAL A 81 33.77 -64.22 -105.92
C VAL A 81 32.45 -63.45 -105.88
N THR A 82 31.59 -63.62 -106.88
CA THR A 82 30.26 -63.00 -106.93
C THR A 82 29.37 -63.46 -105.77
N GLY A 83 29.44 -64.73 -105.39
CA GLY A 83 28.76 -65.25 -104.20
C GLY A 83 29.26 -64.61 -102.90
N GLY A 84 30.59 -64.54 -102.70
CA GLY A 84 31.18 -63.90 -101.52
C GLY A 84 30.86 -62.39 -101.42
N LEU A 85 30.84 -61.69 -102.56
CA LEU A 85 30.44 -60.29 -102.66
C LEU A 85 28.93 -60.09 -102.37
N GLY A 86 28.07 -61.01 -102.84
CA GLY A 86 26.64 -61.00 -102.52
C GLY A 86 26.38 -61.15 -101.02
N VAL A 87 26.98 -62.16 -100.38
CA VAL A 87 26.87 -62.37 -98.92
C VAL A 87 27.38 -61.16 -98.13
N ALA A 88 28.46 -60.52 -98.60
CA ALA A 88 28.96 -59.28 -98.02
C ALA A 88 27.89 -58.17 -98.05
N PHE A 89 27.34 -57.86 -99.24
CA PHE A 89 26.32 -56.82 -99.39
C PHE A 89 25.02 -57.12 -98.65
N ASP A 90 24.53 -58.36 -98.69
CA ASP A 90 23.32 -58.79 -97.96
C ASP A 90 23.50 -58.61 -96.45
N THR A 91 24.69 -58.88 -95.91
CA THR A 91 25.00 -58.68 -94.49
C THR A 91 24.88 -57.21 -94.09
N THR A 92 25.40 -56.28 -94.90
CA THR A 92 25.26 -54.83 -94.64
C THR A 92 23.84 -54.34 -94.86
N ALA A 93 23.14 -54.81 -95.91
CA ALA A 93 21.75 -54.45 -96.16
C ALA A 93 20.83 -54.87 -95.00
N LEU A 94 21.01 -56.09 -94.49
CA LEU A 94 20.30 -56.61 -93.33
C LEU A 94 20.66 -55.83 -92.06
N ALA A 95 21.93 -55.56 -91.80
CA ALA A 95 22.37 -54.79 -90.63
C ALA A 95 21.79 -53.37 -90.62
N LEU A 96 21.82 -52.65 -91.75
CA LEU A 96 21.25 -51.31 -91.88
C LEU A 96 19.72 -51.34 -91.75
N GLY A 97 19.05 -52.31 -92.39
CA GLY A 97 17.60 -52.49 -92.27
C GLY A 97 17.16 -52.77 -90.83
N LEU A 98 17.84 -53.67 -90.13
CA LEU A 98 17.59 -53.98 -88.72
C LEU A 98 17.88 -52.78 -87.81
N SER A 99 18.99 -52.07 -88.04
CA SER A 99 19.33 -50.85 -87.30
C SER A 99 18.24 -49.78 -87.46
N MET A 100 17.73 -49.57 -88.67
CA MET A 100 16.66 -48.60 -88.95
C MET A 100 15.36 -48.94 -88.18
N VAL A 101 14.95 -50.22 -88.21
CA VAL A 101 13.77 -50.70 -87.47
C VAL A 101 13.96 -50.54 -85.96
N LEU A 102 15.15 -50.85 -85.44
CA LEU A 102 15.46 -50.71 -84.01
C LEU A 102 15.53 -49.25 -83.56
N MET A 103 16.12 -48.35 -84.34
CA MET A 103 16.13 -46.91 -84.06
C MET A 103 14.71 -46.33 -84.03
N PHE A 104 13.87 -46.71 -85.00
CA PHE A 104 12.46 -46.30 -85.03
C PHE A 104 11.69 -46.84 -83.82
N THR A 105 11.88 -48.12 -83.48
CA THR A 105 11.27 -48.74 -82.29
C THR A 105 11.69 -48.04 -80.99
N GLN A 106 12.99 -47.74 -80.84
CA GLN A 106 13.53 -47.01 -79.68
C GLN A 106 12.87 -45.63 -79.55
N PHE A 107 12.71 -44.88 -80.65
CA PHE A 107 12.03 -43.58 -80.64
C PHE A 107 10.57 -43.66 -80.14
N PHE A 108 9.83 -44.72 -80.50
CA PHE A 108 8.49 -44.93 -79.96
C PHE A 108 8.51 -45.28 -78.46
N VAL A 109 9.45 -46.10 -78.00
CA VAL A 109 9.62 -46.41 -76.57
C VAL A 109 9.96 -45.15 -75.78
N ASP A 110 11.00 -44.40 -76.19
CA ASP A 110 11.42 -43.14 -75.56
C ASP A 110 10.23 -42.15 -75.48
N ARG A 111 9.36 -42.08 -76.51
CA ARG A 111 8.19 -41.19 -76.53
C ARG A 111 6.99 -41.69 -75.72
N ILE A 112 6.77 -42.99 -75.61
CA ILE A 112 5.73 -43.57 -74.74
C ILE A 112 6.14 -43.38 -73.28
N GLU A 113 7.41 -43.61 -72.95
CA GLU A 113 7.91 -43.49 -71.59
C GLU A 113 7.93 -42.05 -71.09
N GLY A 114 8.38 -41.09 -71.92
CA GLY A 114 8.28 -39.66 -71.58
C GLY A 114 6.84 -39.21 -71.30
N ARG A 115 5.85 -39.76 -72.02
CA ARG A 115 4.42 -39.51 -71.74
C ARG A 115 3.96 -40.16 -70.44
N LEU A 116 4.42 -41.38 -70.13
CA LEU A 116 4.08 -42.08 -68.90
C LEU A 116 4.67 -41.37 -67.67
N LEU A 117 5.91 -40.90 -67.76
CA LEU A 117 6.57 -40.10 -66.71
C LEU A 117 5.80 -38.79 -66.49
N ALA A 118 5.49 -38.03 -67.56
CA ALA A 118 4.70 -36.80 -67.44
C ALA A 118 3.29 -37.02 -66.85
N ALA A 119 2.64 -38.15 -67.16
CA ALA A 119 1.35 -38.51 -66.55
C ALA A 119 1.48 -38.87 -65.05
N VAL A 120 2.61 -39.48 -64.66
CA VAL A 120 2.96 -39.76 -63.25
C VAL A 120 3.35 -38.49 -62.50
N ASP A 121 4.02 -37.53 -63.16
CA ASP A 121 4.31 -36.18 -62.63
C ASP A 121 3.01 -35.46 -62.28
N GLY A 122 2.13 -35.28 -63.28
CA GLY A 122 0.85 -34.57 -63.10
C GLY A 122 0.01 -35.20 -62.00
N ARG A 123 -0.17 -36.52 -62.03
CA ARG A 123 -0.97 -37.21 -61.00
C ARG A 123 -0.34 -37.18 -59.60
N ALA A 124 0.99 -37.11 -59.49
CA ALA A 124 1.64 -36.93 -58.19
C ALA A 124 1.49 -35.49 -57.69
N ALA A 125 1.56 -34.50 -58.57
CA ALA A 125 1.29 -33.11 -58.24
C ALA A 125 -0.17 -32.92 -57.80
N ASP A 126 -1.15 -33.41 -58.57
CA ASP A 126 -2.59 -33.27 -58.29
C ASP A 126 -3.01 -33.90 -56.95
N GLU A 127 -2.46 -35.07 -56.59
CA GLU A 127 -2.79 -35.75 -55.33
C GLU A 127 -2.12 -35.12 -54.10
N LEU A 128 -1.04 -34.36 -54.28
CA LEU A 128 -0.28 -33.72 -53.19
C LEU A 128 -0.60 -32.22 -53.04
N ALA A 129 -0.95 -31.54 -54.14
CA ALA A 129 -1.39 -30.16 -54.15
C ALA A 129 -2.66 -29.98 -53.31
N GLY A 130 -2.66 -28.97 -52.43
CA GLY A 130 -3.81 -28.67 -51.56
C GLY A 130 -4.10 -29.68 -50.44
N ARG A 131 -3.35 -30.80 -50.33
CA ARG A 131 -3.45 -31.72 -49.17
C ARG A 131 -2.70 -31.21 -47.93
N PHE A 132 -1.72 -30.34 -48.13
CA PHE A 132 -0.86 -29.81 -47.07
C PHE A 132 -1.05 -28.31 -46.94
N GLU A 133 -1.10 -27.84 -45.69
CA GLU A 133 -1.07 -26.43 -45.36
C GLU A 133 0.34 -25.89 -45.65
N GLN A 134 0.50 -25.23 -46.80
CA GLN A 134 1.68 -24.42 -47.09
C GLN A 134 1.57 -23.15 -46.25
N LEU A 135 2.31 -23.09 -45.14
CA LEU A 135 2.33 -21.98 -44.18
C LEU A 135 3.12 -20.78 -44.72
N GLY A 136 2.64 -20.27 -45.86
CA GLY A 136 3.38 -19.38 -46.74
C GLY A 136 4.53 -20.12 -47.40
N SER A 137 4.36 -20.49 -48.68
CA SER A 137 5.47 -20.89 -49.53
C SER A 137 6.66 -19.95 -49.29
N GLY A 138 7.81 -20.49 -48.89
CA GLY A 138 8.98 -19.70 -48.47
C GLY A 138 9.53 -18.73 -49.53
N ASP A 139 9.01 -18.82 -50.74
CA ASP A 139 9.24 -17.98 -51.91
C ASP A 139 8.40 -16.68 -51.97
N ASP A 140 7.52 -16.39 -51.01
CA ASP A 140 6.95 -15.03 -50.89
C ASP A 140 7.81 -14.15 -49.95
N PRO A 141 8.68 -13.27 -50.49
CA PRO A 141 9.51 -12.40 -49.67
C PRO A 141 8.71 -11.43 -48.79
N GLN A 142 7.44 -11.14 -49.12
CA GLN A 142 6.60 -10.27 -48.29
C GLN A 142 6.17 -10.98 -47.00
N VAL A 143 5.77 -12.25 -47.08
CA VAL A 143 5.40 -13.07 -45.91
C VAL A 143 6.63 -13.31 -45.02
N ALA A 144 7.79 -13.61 -45.64
CA ALA A 144 9.05 -13.77 -44.92
C ALA A 144 9.49 -12.46 -44.21
N ALA A 145 9.33 -11.30 -44.87
CA ALA A 145 9.60 -10.00 -44.28
C ALA A 145 8.63 -9.68 -43.13
N MET A 146 7.34 -9.95 -43.29
CA MET A 146 6.31 -9.74 -42.26
C MET A 146 6.59 -10.59 -41.01
N ARG A 147 6.96 -11.87 -41.19
CA ARG A 147 7.35 -12.75 -40.08
C ARG A 147 8.60 -12.23 -39.36
N ARG A 148 9.63 -11.81 -40.09
CA ARG A 148 10.84 -11.21 -39.49
C ARG A 148 10.53 -9.91 -38.73
N LEU A 149 9.65 -9.07 -39.25
CA LEU A 149 9.18 -7.85 -38.58
C LEU A 149 8.42 -8.19 -37.30
N ALA A 150 7.50 -9.16 -37.33
CA ALA A 150 6.76 -9.62 -36.15
C ALA A 150 7.71 -10.19 -35.07
N GLU A 151 8.64 -11.07 -35.43
CA GLU A 151 9.62 -11.60 -34.48
C GLU A 151 10.60 -10.54 -33.94
N THR A 152 10.89 -9.50 -34.73
CA THR A 152 11.71 -8.36 -34.27
C THR A 152 10.91 -7.47 -33.32
N MET A 153 9.62 -7.24 -33.61
CA MET A 153 8.72 -6.47 -32.76
C MET A 153 8.50 -7.19 -31.42
N ILE A 154 8.24 -8.50 -31.41
CA ILE A 154 8.12 -9.29 -30.18
C ILE A 154 9.38 -9.17 -29.31
N ARG A 155 10.56 -9.38 -29.90
CA ARG A 155 11.85 -9.25 -29.19
C ARG A 155 12.17 -7.82 -28.74
N ALA A 156 11.67 -6.80 -29.43
CA ALA A 156 11.79 -5.41 -29.01
C ALA A 156 10.83 -5.09 -27.85
N SER A 157 9.59 -5.59 -27.89
CA SER A 157 8.61 -5.47 -26.81
C SER A 157 9.06 -6.19 -25.54
N GLU A 158 9.61 -7.39 -25.66
CA GLU A 158 10.19 -8.15 -24.53
C GLU A 158 11.29 -7.36 -23.83
N LYS A 159 12.28 -6.87 -24.58
CA LYS A 159 13.35 -5.99 -24.05
C LYS A 159 12.85 -4.67 -23.49
N LEU A 160 11.77 -4.12 -24.05
CA LEU A 160 11.14 -2.90 -23.54
C LEU A 160 10.48 -3.15 -22.19
N VAL A 161 9.74 -4.26 -22.04
CA VAL A 161 9.09 -4.68 -20.78
C VAL A 161 10.14 -5.01 -19.72
N GLU A 162 11.22 -5.71 -20.07
CA GLU A 162 12.35 -5.99 -19.18
C GLU A 162 12.97 -4.68 -18.65
N ARG A 163 13.35 -3.76 -19.55
CA ARG A 163 13.89 -2.44 -19.15
C ARG A 163 12.90 -1.57 -18.40
N GLN A 164 11.62 -1.61 -18.75
CA GLN A 164 10.58 -0.89 -18.02
C GLN A 164 10.46 -1.43 -16.60
N THR A 165 10.52 -2.76 -16.42
CA THR A 165 10.50 -3.41 -15.10
C THR A 165 11.72 -3.01 -14.28
N GLU A 166 12.93 -3.00 -14.85
CA GLU A 166 14.13 -2.51 -14.16
C GLU A 166 14.01 -1.03 -13.75
N LEU A 167 13.48 -0.16 -14.62
CA LEU A 167 13.32 1.26 -14.32
C LEU A 167 12.27 1.51 -13.22
N TRP A 168 11.18 0.73 -13.22
CA TRP A 168 10.18 0.74 -12.14
C TRP A 168 10.75 0.23 -10.82
N GLN A 169 11.54 -0.85 -10.82
CA GLN A 169 12.21 -1.34 -9.61
C GLN A 169 13.12 -0.26 -9.02
N ARG A 170 14.00 0.32 -9.85
CA ARG A 170 14.91 1.40 -9.42
C ARG A 170 14.18 2.64 -8.92
N SER A 171 13.04 3.01 -9.51
CA SER A 171 12.27 4.19 -9.08
C SER A 171 11.53 3.94 -7.76
N ILE A 172 10.99 2.74 -7.55
CA ILE A 172 10.39 2.30 -6.29
C ILE A 172 11.44 2.25 -5.17
N ASP A 173 12.60 1.65 -5.43
CA ASP A 173 13.69 1.57 -4.45
C ASP A 173 14.21 2.97 -4.06
N ALA A 174 14.36 3.88 -5.04
CA ALA A 174 14.73 5.27 -4.79
C ALA A 174 13.64 6.06 -4.03
N ALA A 175 12.35 5.80 -4.32
CA ALA A 175 11.24 6.41 -3.59
C ALA A 175 11.15 5.91 -2.15
N ALA A 176 11.33 4.61 -1.92
CA ALA A 176 11.37 4.00 -0.60
C ALA A 176 12.54 4.55 0.23
N ALA A 177 13.73 4.66 -0.36
CA ALA A 177 14.90 5.26 0.31
C ALA A 177 14.63 6.73 0.71
N ARG A 178 14.13 7.56 -0.20
CA ARG A 178 13.75 8.96 0.08
C ARG A 178 12.66 9.08 1.14
N TRP A 179 11.66 8.20 1.12
CA TRP A 179 10.61 8.17 2.14
C TRP A 179 11.18 7.86 3.52
N ASN A 180 12.08 6.87 3.62
CA ASN A 180 12.71 6.48 4.87
C ASN A 180 13.60 7.59 5.44
N GLU A 181 14.38 8.26 4.56
CA GLU A 181 15.20 9.43 4.91
C GLU A 181 14.33 10.60 5.39
N MET A 182 13.27 10.94 4.65
CA MET A 182 12.32 12.00 5.01
C MET A 182 11.60 11.69 6.34
N SER A 183 11.13 10.46 6.55
CA SER A 183 10.49 10.03 7.79
C SER A 183 11.45 10.08 8.98
N THR A 184 12.72 9.70 8.78
CA THR A 184 13.76 9.78 9.82
C THR A 184 14.10 11.23 10.16
N SER A 185 14.21 12.10 9.14
CA SER A 185 14.47 13.53 9.31
C SER A 185 13.30 14.23 10.03
N ALA A 186 12.07 13.99 9.60
CA ALA A 186 10.86 14.50 10.24
C ALA A 186 10.73 14.02 11.70
N GLY A 187 11.04 12.75 11.98
CA GLY A 187 11.08 12.20 13.33
C GLY A 187 12.07 12.95 14.24
N ARG A 188 13.31 13.12 13.78
CA ARG A 188 14.35 13.89 14.51
C ARG A 188 13.98 15.36 14.70
N GLN A 189 13.36 15.98 13.69
CA GLN A 189 12.94 17.37 13.78
C GLN A 189 11.76 17.55 14.75
N LEU A 190 10.80 16.61 14.76
CA LEU A 190 9.73 16.56 15.76
C LEU A 190 10.31 16.37 17.16
N GLU A 191 11.16 15.38 17.38
CA GLU A 191 11.85 15.12 18.66
C GLU A 191 12.59 16.38 19.17
N SER A 192 13.41 17.00 18.33
CA SER A 192 14.14 18.23 18.64
C SER A 192 13.20 19.40 18.97
N SER A 193 12.14 19.60 18.18
CA SER A 193 11.16 20.67 18.41
C SER A 193 10.35 20.44 19.69
N LEU A 194 9.99 19.19 20.01
CA LEU A 194 9.22 18.84 21.20
C LEU A 194 10.10 18.97 22.46
N ALA A 195 11.35 18.52 22.40
CA ALA A 195 12.33 18.69 23.47
C ALA A 195 12.63 20.18 23.73
N GLY A 196 12.80 20.98 22.66
CA GLY A 196 12.96 22.43 22.75
C GLY A 196 11.74 23.13 23.35
N ALA A 197 10.54 22.80 22.88
CA ALA A 197 9.29 23.36 23.38
C ALA A 197 9.00 22.96 24.85
N LEU A 198 9.25 21.71 25.23
CA LEU A 198 9.11 21.24 26.62
C LEU A 198 10.13 21.91 27.53
N SER A 199 11.40 22.03 27.11
CA SER A 199 12.44 22.74 27.85
C SER A 199 12.07 24.21 28.07
N GLN A 200 11.70 24.92 27.00
CA GLN A 200 11.27 26.32 27.07
C GLN A 200 10.00 26.49 27.94
N SER A 201 9.05 25.57 27.83
CA SER A 201 7.83 25.56 28.65
C SER A 201 8.15 25.37 30.13
N LEU A 202 9.03 24.44 30.48
CA LEU A 202 9.48 24.21 31.85
C LEU A 202 10.20 25.44 32.43
N VAL A 203 11.05 26.11 31.65
CA VAL A 203 11.70 27.37 32.06
C VAL A 203 10.65 28.46 32.33
N VAL A 204 9.76 28.73 31.38
CA VAL A 204 8.71 29.76 31.53
C VAL A 204 7.74 29.44 32.68
N HIS A 205 7.43 28.16 32.91
CA HIS A 205 6.62 27.75 34.07
C HIS A 205 7.37 27.92 35.38
N ALA A 206 8.67 27.59 35.45
CA ALA A 206 9.49 27.80 36.64
C ALA A 206 9.61 29.29 36.99
N GLU A 207 9.84 30.16 35.99
CA GLU A 207 9.85 31.62 36.16
C GLU A 207 8.50 32.15 36.68
N LYS A 208 7.38 31.70 36.10
CA LYS A 208 6.05 32.11 36.56
C LYS A 208 5.70 31.58 37.95
N LEU A 209 6.15 30.38 38.32
CA LEU A 209 5.99 29.82 39.66
C LEU A 209 6.83 30.61 40.69
N ALA A 210 8.07 30.95 40.36
CA ALA A 210 8.92 31.80 41.20
C ALA A 210 8.29 33.19 41.41
N ALA A 211 7.88 33.86 40.33
CA ALA A 211 7.23 35.17 40.42
C ALA A 211 5.89 35.13 41.20
N SER A 212 5.12 34.04 41.07
CA SER A 212 3.89 33.83 41.85
C SER A 212 4.17 33.60 43.34
N ALA A 213 5.23 32.85 43.67
CA ALA A 213 5.67 32.63 45.04
C ALA A 213 6.18 33.92 45.69
N GLU A 214 6.95 34.74 44.96
CA GLU A 214 7.38 36.07 45.39
C GLU A 214 6.21 37.02 45.59
N ALA A 215 5.26 37.08 44.64
CA ALA A 215 4.04 37.89 44.79
C ALA A 215 3.21 37.47 46.01
N THR A 216 3.12 36.17 46.29
CA THR A 216 2.41 35.63 47.45
C THR A 216 3.13 35.95 48.76
N THR A 217 4.46 35.84 48.81
CA THR A 217 5.24 36.21 50.01
C THR A 217 5.23 37.72 50.26
N GLU A 218 5.27 38.56 49.21
CA GLU A 218 5.12 40.01 49.33
C GLU A 218 3.71 40.42 49.77
N GLN A 219 2.66 39.80 49.22
CA GLN A 219 1.28 40.03 49.69
C GLN A 219 1.12 39.59 51.16
N ASN A 220 1.68 38.44 51.54
CA ASN A 220 1.67 37.98 52.92
C ASN A 220 2.44 38.95 53.84
N ARG A 221 3.60 39.44 53.41
CA ARG A 221 4.39 40.47 54.13
C ARG A 221 3.60 41.76 54.34
N ARG A 222 2.86 42.23 53.33
CA ARG A 222 1.95 43.39 53.44
C ARG A 222 0.79 43.11 54.39
N ASN A 223 0.20 41.92 54.34
CA ASN A 223 -0.86 41.51 55.25
C ASN A 223 -0.37 41.49 56.71
N TRP A 224 0.83 40.95 56.97
CA TRP A 224 1.47 40.98 58.28
C TRP A 224 1.79 42.41 58.75
N GLY A 225 2.29 43.27 57.87
CA GLY A 225 2.51 44.69 58.18
C GLY A 225 1.20 45.41 58.54
N ARG A 226 0.12 45.16 57.79
CA ARG A 226 -1.23 45.70 58.10
C ARG A 226 -1.77 45.15 59.41
N LEU A 227 -1.55 43.86 59.71
CA LEU A 227 -1.95 43.26 60.98
C LEU A 227 -1.19 43.88 62.15
N GLN A 228 0.13 44.06 62.03
CA GLN A 228 0.94 44.77 63.02
C GLN A 228 0.48 46.21 63.24
N GLN A 229 0.18 46.95 62.16
CA GLN A 229 -0.35 48.32 62.28
C GLN A 229 -1.72 48.33 62.98
N THR A 230 -2.63 47.43 62.60
CA THR A 230 -3.96 47.32 63.24
C THR A 230 -3.83 46.98 64.73
N LEU A 231 -2.88 46.11 65.10
CA LEU A 231 -2.55 45.81 66.50
C LEU A 231 -2.00 47.04 67.24
N ALA A 232 -1.09 47.81 66.64
CA ALA A 232 -0.57 49.04 67.22
C ALA A 232 -1.68 50.09 67.44
N ASP A 233 -2.52 50.32 66.42
CA ASP A 233 -3.66 51.25 66.48
C ASP A 233 -4.66 50.79 67.56
N SER A 234 -4.96 49.49 67.64
CA SER A 234 -5.86 48.93 68.67
C SER A 234 -5.29 49.05 70.09
N SER A 235 -3.97 48.88 70.26
CA SER A 235 -3.28 49.07 71.54
C SER A 235 -3.34 50.54 71.98
N GLN A 236 -3.14 51.48 71.06
CA GLN A 236 -3.27 52.91 71.33
C GLN A 236 -4.73 53.31 71.64
N ALA A 237 -5.71 52.76 70.92
CA ALA A 237 -7.13 52.95 71.22
C ALA A 237 -7.52 52.37 72.59
N MET A 238 -7.02 51.19 72.94
CA MET A 238 -7.26 50.55 74.23
C MET A 238 -6.62 51.33 75.39
N LYS A 239 -5.42 51.91 75.18
CA LYS A 239 -4.81 52.84 76.13
C LYS A 239 -5.62 54.12 76.29
N ALA A 240 -6.17 54.69 75.21
CA ALA A 240 -7.06 55.84 75.29
C ALA A 240 -8.37 55.50 76.03
N GLN A 241 -8.96 54.33 75.77
CA GLN A 241 -10.13 53.82 76.50
C GLN A 241 -9.83 53.62 77.98
N GLN A 242 -8.66 53.09 78.34
CA GLN A 242 -8.23 52.95 79.74
C GLN A 242 -8.12 54.31 80.45
N THR A 243 -7.58 55.33 79.77
CA THR A 243 -7.53 56.71 80.29
C THR A 243 -8.93 57.30 80.48
N GLU A 244 -9.85 57.09 79.55
CA GLU A 244 -11.23 57.55 79.67
C GLU A 244 -12.00 56.81 80.77
N LEU A 245 -11.77 55.50 80.96
CA LEU A 245 -12.32 54.74 82.08
C LEU A 245 -11.79 55.24 83.44
N ALA A 246 -10.50 55.61 83.51
CA ALA A 246 -9.94 56.25 84.70
C ALA A 246 -10.62 57.61 84.97
N ARG A 247 -10.85 58.43 83.94
CA ARG A 247 -11.57 59.71 84.05
C ARG A 247 -13.04 59.52 84.47
N GLN A 248 -13.73 58.51 83.94
CA GLN A 248 -15.08 58.15 84.38
C GLN A 248 -15.10 57.69 85.84
N THR A 249 -14.09 56.92 86.27
CA THR A 249 -13.92 56.52 87.67
C THR A 249 -13.72 57.74 88.57
N GLU A 250 -12.93 58.74 88.15
CA GLU A 250 -12.76 60.00 88.89
C GLU A 250 -14.07 60.81 88.97
N ILE A 251 -14.83 60.90 87.87
CA ILE A 251 -16.13 61.58 87.86
C ILE A 251 -17.12 60.87 88.78
N LEU A 252 -17.19 59.53 88.75
CA LEU A 252 -18.01 58.75 89.68
C LEU A 252 -17.60 59.02 91.14
N LEU A 253 -16.30 59.15 91.41
CA LEU A 253 -15.79 59.47 92.75
C LEU A 253 -16.23 60.87 93.22
N ARG A 254 -16.20 61.88 92.32
CA ARG A 254 -16.76 63.22 92.59
C ARG A 254 -18.29 63.22 92.77
N VAL A 255 -19.01 62.35 92.06
CA VAL A 255 -20.47 62.17 92.26
C VAL A 255 -20.76 61.55 93.63
N VAL A 256 -19.98 60.55 94.05
CA VAL A 256 -20.06 59.96 95.41
C VAL A 256 -19.73 60.99 96.50
N GLU A 257 -18.73 61.84 96.26
CA GLU A 257 -18.39 62.95 97.18
C GLU A 257 -19.50 64.00 97.24
N ALA A 258 -20.16 64.32 96.11
CA ALA A 258 -21.31 65.21 96.06
C ALA A 258 -22.54 64.65 96.81
N THR A 259 -22.84 63.34 96.71
CA THR A 259 -23.88 62.72 97.56
C THR A 259 -23.51 62.73 99.04
N GLY A 260 -22.21 62.64 99.38
CA GLY A 260 -21.72 62.88 100.75
C GLY A 260 -22.05 64.28 101.29
N HIS A 261 -21.99 65.31 100.45
CA HIS A 261 -22.40 66.67 100.83
C HIS A 261 -23.94 66.80 101.01
N VAL A 262 -24.74 66.05 100.24
CA VAL A 262 -26.21 66.03 100.41
C VAL A 262 -26.59 65.39 101.75
N ALA A 263 -25.97 64.27 102.13
CA ALA A 263 -26.21 63.64 103.44
C ALA A 263 -25.87 64.58 104.61
N LYS A 264 -24.81 65.38 104.47
CA LYS A 264 -24.39 66.37 105.48
C LYS A 264 -25.37 67.55 105.62
N LEU A 265 -26.09 67.87 104.54
CA LEU A 265 -27.18 68.86 104.53
C LEU A 265 -28.45 68.34 105.23
N GLU A 266 -28.80 67.06 105.05
CA GLU A 266 -29.89 66.44 105.83
C GLU A 266 -29.62 66.47 107.33
N GLU A 267 -28.40 66.13 107.76
CA GLU A 267 -28.03 66.11 109.18
C GLU A 267 -28.12 67.51 109.82
N GLN A 268 -27.74 68.57 109.09
CA GLN A 268 -27.88 69.95 109.55
C GLN A 268 -29.34 70.45 109.59
N LEU A 269 -30.19 69.96 108.69
CA LEU A 269 -31.63 70.29 108.70
C LEU A 269 -32.33 69.64 109.91
N ASN A 270 -32.00 68.38 110.20
CA ASN A 270 -32.57 67.60 111.30
C ASN A 270 -32.20 68.20 112.67
N SER A 271 -30.96 68.71 112.82
CA SER A 271 -30.50 69.41 114.02
C SER A 271 -31.32 70.68 114.34
N ASN A 272 -31.68 71.47 113.31
CA ASN A 272 -32.53 72.67 113.49
C ASN A 272 -33.99 72.31 113.87
N LEU A 273 -34.53 71.21 113.34
CA LEU A 273 -35.86 70.73 113.73
C LEU A 273 -35.93 70.30 115.20
N ALA A 274 -34.87 69.68 115.72
CA ALA A 274 -34.78 69.31 117.14
C ALA A 274 -34.73 70.54 118.07
N ALA A 275 -34.06 71.62 117.66
CA ALA A 275 -33.95 72.84 118.47
C ALA A 275 -35.28 73.61 118.60
N LEU A 276 -36.18 73.51 117.61
CA LEU A 276 -37.45 74.24 117.60
C LEU A 276 -38.54 73.58 118.48
N ALA A 277 -38.44 72.28 118.73
CA ALA A 277 -39.43 71.52 119.50
C ALA A 277 -39.33 71.72 121.04
N GLY A 278 -38.21 72.25 121.55
CA GLY A 278 -37.96 72.39 122.99
C GLY A 278 -38.70 73.53 123.70
N ALA A 279 -39.40 74.40 122.96
CA ALA A 279 -39.83 75.71 123.47
C ALA A 279 -41.33 75.85 123.84
N GLN A 280 -42.13 74.77 123.82
CA GLN A 280 -43.61 74.87 123.95
C GLN A 280 -44.30 74.12 125.11
N HIS A 281 -43.57 73.48 126.04
CA HIS A 281 -44.20 72.68 127.12
C HIS A 281 -43.92 73.20 128.55
N PHE A 282 -44.14 74.50 128.80
CA PHE A 282 -44.02 75.09 130.15
C PHE A 282 -45.33 75.63 130.74
N GLU A 283 -46.43 75.65 129.99
CA GLU A 283 -47.65 76.40 130.37
C GLU A 283 -48.93 75.56 130.45
N GLU A 284 -48.86 74.24 130.24
CA GLU A 284 -50.04 73.38 130.30
C GLU A 284 -50.14 72.58 131.62
N THR A 285 -51.26 72.77 132.32
CA THR A 285 -51.76 71.96 133.45
C THR A 285 -51.06 72.04 134.82
N LEU A 286 -50.68 73.27 135.21
CA LEU A 286 -50.72 73.73 136.62
C LEU A 286 -52.18 73.85 137.18
N LEU A 287 -53.13 73.08 136.62
CA LEU A 287 -54.58 73.34 136.68
C LEU A 287 -55.42 72.13 137.17
N ASN A 288 -54.78 71.03 137.60
CA ASN A 288 -55.48 69.79 137.98
C ASN A 288 -55.34 69.43 139.47
N LEU A 289 -55.52 70.42 140.36
CA LEU A 289 -55.44 70.26 141.82
C LEU A 289 -56.59 70.96 142.59
N ALA A 290 -57.77 71.06 141.98
CA ALA A 290 -58.96 71.70 142.60
C ALA A 290 -60.26 70.92 142.35
N GLY A 291 -60.22 69.60 142.54
CA GLY A 291 -61.33 68.68 142.23
C GLY A 291 -61.46 67.48 143.19
N THR A 292 -61.03 67.64 144.43
CA THR A 292 -61.07 66.58 145.46
C THR A 292 -62.49 66.42 146.03
N VAL A 293 -62.87 65.19 146.37
CA VAL A 293 -64.00 64.82 147.27
C VAL A 293 -65.44 65.00 146.72
N ASN A 294 -65.79 64.22 145.69
CA ASN A 294 -67.00 63.38 145.78
C ASN A 294 -66.57 61.93 145.61
N LEU A 295 -66.26 61.23 146.70
CA LEU A 295 -67.20 60.29 147.32
C LEU A 295 -67.66 59.24 146.30
N LEU A 296 -67.00 58.08 146.19
CA LEU A 296 -66.90 57.08 147.26
C LEU A 296 -68.28 56.76 147.86
N ASN A 297 -69.23 56.30 147.05
CA ASN A 297 -70.25 55.36 147.51
C ASN A 297 -70.79 54.45 146.39
N ALA A 298 -71.11 53.21 146.76
CA ALA A 298 -71.82 52.17 146.00
C ALA A 298 -71.33 51.86 144.55
N ARG A 299 -70.54 50.80 144.34
CA ARG A 299 -70.91 49.36 144.28
C ARG A 299 -71.46 48.86 142.93
N LEU A 300 -70.81 47.80 142.44
CA LEU A 300 -71.33 46.64 141.69
C LEU A 300 -71.70 46.77 140.19
N GLY A 301 -71.00 45.99 139.36
CA GLY A 301 -71.62 45.23 138.25
C GLY A 301 -71.01 45.36 136.84
N HIS A 302 -70.25 44.32 136.40
CA HIS A 302 -70.33 43.62 135.08
C HIS A 302 -70.30 44.42 133.72
N VAL A 303 -69.85 43.94 132.52
CA VAL A 303 -69.25 42.65 132.01
C VAL A 303 -68.70 42.81 130.55
N ALA A 304 -67.81 41.91 130.09
CA ALA A 304 -67.48 41.43 128.69
C ALA A 304 -66.80 42.29 127.56
N ALA A 305 -65.59 41.86 127.11
CA ALA A 305 -65.20 41.13 125.84
C ALA A 305 -65.51 41.69 124.38
N PRO A 306 -65.00 41.12 123.23
CA PRO A 306 -63.66 40.60 122.80
C PRO A 306 -63.22 40.81 121.27
N GLN A 307 -62.12 40.16 120.81
CA GLN A 307 -61.70 39.71 119.40
C GLN A 307 -60.93 40.64 118.39
N VAL A 308 -60.25 40.21 117.27
CA VAL A 308 -59.26 39.11 116.89
C VAL A 308 -58.86 39.16 115.35
N GLY A 309 -57.63 38.75 114.93
CA GLY A 309 -57.29 38.17 113.58
C GLY A 309 -56.29 38.90 112.61
N LEU A 310 -55.86 38.33 111.45
CA LEU A 310 -54.71 37.39 111.19
C LEU A 310 -54.25 37.33 109.67
N THR A 311 -53.08 36.71 109.35
CA THR A 311 -52.56 36.13 108.04
C THR A 311 -51.82 37.01 106.97
N HIS A 312 -51.22 36.46 105.87
CA HIS A 312 -49.91 35.73 105.69
C HIS A 312 -49.47 35.64 104.17
N ASN A 313 -48.23 35.17 103.86
CA ASN A 313 -47.66 34.67 102.54
C ASN A 313 -47.32 35.69 101.40
N SER A 314 -46.46 35.44 100.37
CA SER A 314 -45.26 34.60 100.03
C SER A 314 -45.16 34.53 98.46
N THR A 315 -44.03 34.69 97.74
CA THR A 315 -43.01 33.71 97.20
C THR A 315 -42.33 34.33 95.93
N VAL A 316 -41.47 33.68 95.11
CA VAL A 316 -40.05 33.21 95.24
C VAL A 316 -39.56 32.56 93.91
N GLY A 317 -38.38 32.92 93.37
CA GLY A 317 -37.70 32.27 92.21
C GLY A 317 -37.04 33.29 91.23
N LYS A 318 -35.77 33.25 90.75
CA LYS A 318 -34.73 32.21 90.44
C LYS A 318 -35.14 31.17 89.38
N ALA A 319 -34.28 30.66 88.49
CA ALA A 319 -32.97 31.06 87.93
C ALA A 319 -32.53 30.00 86.87
N ALA A 320 -31.75 30.36 85.84
CA ALA A 320 -30.80 29.49 85.10
C ALA A 320 -30.08 30.30 84.01
#